data_AF-A0A2W5RX78-F1
#
_entry.id   AF-A0A2W5RX78-F1
#
_cell.length_a   1.000
_cell.length_b   1.000
_cell.length_c   1.000
_cell.angle_alpha   90.00
_cell.angle_beta   90.00
_cell.angle_gamma   90.00
#
_symmetry.space_group_name_H-M   'P 1'
#
loop_
_entity.id
_entity.type
_entity.pdbx_description
1 polymer ?
#
loop_
_entity_poly.entity_id
_entity_poly.type
_entity_poly.pdbx_seq_one_letter_code
_entity_poly.pdbx_strand_id
1 'polypeptide(L)'
;AKVMFVKNNFDVGYINGSLGEVVGFEEDDDFGILPKVKLTDGTVLVVEPEIWSVDNDAGKTIASFQQIPLRLAWAITIHKSQGMTLAAAEINLSHTFEKGQGYVALSRLKTLDGLRLLGFNEQALELDSLAIKADRRFIRHCGGTLNEIEIERNEKKIARNAGKANYASATLDETRELFEGGYEIADIAQERGLTAATIINHLAKLHKEQGLDISVAHPGEEVVEQVRKIYKRLMKRQQTEHFSEDGAIKLRPIVELTNPRMGYDQVRLALLYIE
;
A
#
# COMPACT_ATOMS: atom_id res chain seq x y z
N ALA A 1 1.84 -39.23 -1.74
CA ALA A 1 2.97 -38.69 -2.55
C ALA A 1 2.76 -37.20 -2.78
N LYS A 2 3.75 -36.30 -2.63
CA LYS A 2 3.50 -34.88 -2.96
C LYS A 2 3.55 -34.62 -4.44
N VAL A 3 2.63 -33.76 -4.82
CA VAL A 3 2.39 -33.31 -6.18
C VAL A 3 2.24 -31.80 -6.21
N MET A 4 2.42 -31.22 -7.38
CA MET A 4 2.23 -29.82 -7.66
C MET A 4 1.30 -29.69 -8.86
N PHE A 5 0.34 -28.78 -8.76
CA PHE A 5 -0.54 -28.42 -9.87
C PHE A 5 0.23 -27.59 -10.91
N VAL A 6 0.06 -27.91 -12.20
CA VAL A 6 0.78 -27.24 -13.31
C VAL A 6 -0.13 -26.40 -14.21
N LYS A 7 -1.39 -26.19 -13.80
CA LYS A 7 -2.39 -25.37 -14.49
C LYS A 7 -3.23 -24.60 -13.46
N ASN A 8 -3.83 -23.49 -13.88
CA ASN A 8 -4.80 -22.75 -13.08
C ASN A 8 -6.21 -23.27 -13.36
N ASN A 9 -6.96 -23.55 -12.30
CA ASN A 9 -8.39 -23.80 -12.35
C ASN A 9 -9.02 -23.16 -11.11
N PHE A 10 -9.54 -21.94 -11.30
CA PHE A 10 -10.06 -21.12 -10.19
C PHE A 10 -11.38 -21.65 -9.63
N ASP A 11 -12.16 -22.37 -10.43
CA ASP A 11 -13.44 -22.94 -10.01
C ASP A 11 -13.23 -24.11 -9.04
N VAL A 12 -12.23 -24.94 -9.33
CA VAL A 12 -11.84 -26.06 -8.44
C VAL A 12 -10.95 -25.57 -7.28
N GLY A 13 -10.32 -24.40 -7.41
CA GLY A 13 -9.58 -23.75 -6.34
C GLY A 13 -8.09 -24.08 -6.30
N TYR A 14 -7.48 -24.52 -7.41
CA TYR A 14 -6.04 -24.67 -7.52
C TYR A 14 -5.44 -23.74 -8.57
N ILE A 15 -4.24 -23.25 -8.27
CA ILE A 15 -3.41 -22.48 -9.21
C ILE A 15 -2.12 -23.23 -9.50
N ASN A 16 -1.46 -22.90 -10.61
CA ASN A 16 -0.15 -23.40 -10.95
C ASN A 16 0.84 -23.12 -9.80
N GLY A 17 1.52 -24.16 -9.33
CA GLY A 17 2.37 -24.13 -8.15
C GLY A 17 1.70 -24.57 -6.85
N SER A 18 0.38 -24.80 -6.83
CA SER A 18 -0.29 -25.33 -5.63
C SER A 18 0.28 -26.69 -5.27
N LEU A 19 0.71 -26.85 -4.02
CA LEU A 19 1.27 -28.09 -3.51
C LEU A 19 0.17 -28.92 -2.84
N GLY A 20 0.23 -30.23 -3.03
CA GLY A 20 -0.68 -31.16 -2.40
C GLY A 20 -0.09 -32.54 -2.19
N GLU A 21 -0.85 -33.39 -1.54
CA GLU A 21 -0.53 -34.80 -1.34
C GLU A 21 -1.62 -35.68 -1.91
N VAL A 22 -1.24 -36.66 -2.75
CA VAL A 22 -2.18 -37.71 -3.17
C VAL A 22 -2.53 -38.55 -1.94
N VAL A 23 -3.82 -38.52 -1.58
CA VAL A 23 -4.39 -39.22 -0.40
C VAL A 23 -5.24 -40.43 -0.79
N GLY A 24 -5.54 -40.60 -2.07
CA GLY A 24 -6.31 -41.74 -2.57
C GLY A 24 -6.63 -41.58 -4.05
N PHE A 25 -7.50 -42.46 -4.53
CA PHE A 25 -8.03 -42.44 -5.89
C PHE A 25 -9.54 -42.70 -5.86
N GLU A 26 -10.26 -42.17 -6.83
CA GLU A 26 -11.72 -42.32 -7.00
C GLU A 26 -12.01 -42.83 -8.41
N GLU A 27 -13.00 -43.70 -8.56
CA GLU A 27 -13.48 -44.11 -9.87
C GLU A 27 -14.48 -43.08 -10.40
N ASP A 28 -14.30 -42.73 -11.66
CA ASP A 28 -15.10 -41.79 -12.43
C ASP A 28 -15.59 -42.47 -13.73
N ASP A 29 -16.83 -42.20 -14.11
CA ASP A 29 -17.49 -42.86 -15.23
C ASP A 29 -16.85 -42.47 -16.60
N ASP A 30 -16.34 -41.25 -16.73
CA ASP A 30 -15.82 -40.70 -17.98
C ASP A 30 -14.30 -40.87 -18.10
N PHE A 31 -13.57 -40.68 -17.00
CA PHE A 31 -12.10 -40.62 -16.99
C PHE A 31 -11.43 -41.79 -16.27
N GLY A 32 -12.20 -42.73 -15.71
CA GLY A 32 -11.67 -43.88 -14.99
C GLY A 32 -11.12 -43.50 -13.62
N ILE A 33 -9.89 -43.91 -13.27
CA ILE A 33 -9.35 -43.70 -11.92
C ILE A 33 -8.70 -42.31 -11.82
N LEU A 34 -9.28 -41.45 -10.99
CA LEU A 34 -8.82 -40.08 -10.73
C LEU A 34 -8.11 -39.95 -9.38
N PRO A 35 -7.02 -39.17 -9.28
CA PRO A 35 -6.33 -38.95 -8.00
C PRO A 35 -7.09 -37.97 -7.10
N LYS A 36 -7.16 -38.29 -5.81
CA LYS A 36 -7.61 -37.38 -4.74
C LYS A 36 -6.40 -36.70 -4.12
N VAL A 37 -6.34 -35.37 -4.20
CA VAL A 37 -5.22 -34.56 -3.70
C VAL A 37 -5.68 -33.69 -2.54
N LYS A 38 -4.98 -33.79 -1.42
CA LYS A 38 -5.13 -32.90 -0.26
C LYS A 38 -4.14 -31.73 -0.36
N LEU A 39 -4.65 -30.51 -0.46
CA LEU A 39 -3.89 -29.27 -0.47
C LEU A 39 -3.36 -28.91 0.93
N THR A 40 -2.48 -27.91 0.99
CA THR A 40 -1.84 -27.45 2.24
C THR A 40 -2.80 -26.77 3.22
N ASP A 41 -3.91 -26.20 2.72
CA ASP A 41 -4.99 -25.62 3.51
C ASP A 41 -5.96 -26.67 4.09
N GLY A 42 -5.78 -27.94 3.71
CA GLY A 42 -6.61 -29.07 4.12
C GLY A 42 -7.71 -29.46 3.14
N THR A 43 -7.95 -28.66 2.10
CA THR A 43 -8.93 -28.93 1.04
C THR A 43 -8.58 -30.22 0.30
N VAL A 44 -9.56 -31.08 0.02
CA VAL A 44 -9.39 -32.33 -0.73
C VAL A 44 -10.13 -32.23 -2.03
N LEU A 45 -9.44 -32.48 -3.14
CA LEU A 45 -9.94 -32.34 -4.50
C LEU A 45 -9.78 -33.67 -5.25
N VAL A 46 -10.80 -34.06 -6.02
CA VAL A 46 -10.64 -35.05 -7.09
C VAL A 46 -10.13 -34.28 -8.31
N VAL A 47 -9.05 -34.74 -8.93
CA VAL A 47 -8.38 -33.99 -10.00
C VAL A 47 -8.66 -34.62 -11.35
N GLU A 48 -9.40 -33.92 -12.19
CA GLU A 48 -9.72 -34.34 -13.56
C GLU A 48 -8.60 -33.99 -14.56
N PRO A 49 -8.55 -34.65 -15.73
CA PRO A 49 -7.61 -34.32 -16.79
C PRO A 49 -7.88 -32.95 -17.41
N GLU A 50 -6.82 -32.18 -17.63
CA GLU A 50 -6.87 -30.88 -18.28
C GLU A 50 -6.30 -30.97 -19.70
N ILE A 51 -6.76 -30.09 -20.58
CA ILE A 51 -6.24 -29.99 -21.96
C ILE A 51 -5.27 -28.81 -22.07
N TRP A 52 -4.12 -29.05 -22.68
CA TRP A 52 -3.21 -28.03 -23.20
C TRP A 52 -3.29 -28.04 -24.72
N SER A 53 -3.51 -26.88 -25.33
CA SER A 53 -3.53 -26.72 -26.78
C SER A 53 -2.44 -25.78 -27.25
N VAL A 54 -1.98 -26.00 -28.49
CA VAL A 54 -1.17 -25.06 -29.25
C VAL A 54 -1.99 -24.64 -30.45
N ASP A 55 -2.20 -23.33 -30.58
CA ASP A 55 -2.94 -22.74 -31.69
C ASP A 55 -1.97 -22.09 -32.68
N ASN A 56 -2.34 -22.07 -33.96
CA ASN A 56 -1.61 -21.31 -34.97
C ASN A 56 -2.02 -19.82 -34.97
N ASP A 57 -1.35 -19.01 -35.79
CA ASP A 57 -1.63 -17.57 -35.93
C ASP A 57 -3.07 -17.26 -36.37
N ALA A 58 -3.78 -18.23 -36.96
CA ALA A 58 -5.18 -18.11 -37.35
C ALA A 58 -6.16 -18.52 -36.24
N GLY A 59 -5.66 -18.83 -35.03
CA GLY A 59 -6.47 -19.27 -33.88
C GLY A 59 -6.97 -20.71 -33.97
N LYS A 60 -6.44 -21.52 -34.90
CA LYS A 60 -6.81 -22.94 -35.03
C LYS A 60 -5.86 -23.80 -34.21
N THR A 61 -6.41 -24.63 -33.33
CA THR A 61 -5.64 -25.65 -32.59
C THR A 61 -4.99 -26.64 -33.55
N ILE A 62 -3.66 -26.71 -33.50
CA ILE A 62 -2.83 -27.61 -34.31
C ILE A 62 -2.39 -28.85 -33.55
N ALA A 63 -2.34 -28.77 -32.22
CA ALA A 63 -2.02 -29.88 -31.35
C ALA A 63 -2.69 -29.69 -29.98
N SER A 64 -3.10 -30.79 -29.36
CA SER A 64 -3.53 -30.78 -27.98
C SER A 64 -2.99 -31.99 -27.21
N PHE A 65 -2.88 -31.83 -25.90
CA PHE A 65 -2.44 -32.85 -24.97
C PHE A 65 -3.39 -32.84 -23.78
N GLN A 66 -3.96 -34.00 -23.44
CA GLN A 66 -4.84 -34.16 -22.28
C GLN A 66 -4.13 -35.00 -21.21
N GLN A 67 -4.07 -34.49 -19.99
CA GLN A 67 -3.40 -35.16 -18.87
C GLN A 67 -3.87 -34.60 -17.53
N ILE A 68 -3.74 -35.40 -16.48
CA ILE A 68 -3.90 -34.92 -15.10
C ILE A 68 -2.90 -33.77 -14.85
N PRO A 69 -3.34 -32.59 -14.39
CA PRO A 69 -2.50 -31.40 -14.19
C PRO A 69 -1.59 -31.49 -12.96
N LEU A 70 -1.00 -32.65 -12.70
CA LEU A 70 -0.13 -32.91 -11.56
C LEU A 70 1.28 -33.32 -12.01
N ARG A 71 2.28 -32.84 -11.28
CA ARG A 71 3.67 -33.31 -11.37
C ARG A 71 4.18 -33.69 -9.99
N LEU A 72 5.05 -34.70 -9.89
CA LEU A 72 5.74 -35.01 -8.63
C LEU A 72 6.52 -33.79 -8.12
N ALA A 73 6.41 -33.52 -6.81
CA ALA A 73 6.89 -32.28 -6.20
C ALA A 73 7.86 -32.48 -5.03
N TRP A 74 8.58 -33.62 -5.01
CA TRP A 74 9.72 -33.80 -4.10
C TRP A 74 10.90 -32.92 -4.43
N ALA A 75 11.13 -32.69 -5.72
CA ALA A 75 12.15 -31.78 -6.20
C ALA A 75 11.59 -30.97 -7.36
N ILE A 76 11.87 -29.68 -7.33
CA ILE A 76 11.57 -28.75 -8.42
C ILE A 76 12.84 -27.98 -8.76
N THR A 77 12.95 -27.56 -10.01
CA THR A 77 14.03 -26.67 -10.41
C THR A 77 13.78 -25.26 -9.89
N ILE A 78 14.86 -24.49 -9.66
CA ILE A 78 14.76 -23.08 -9.24
C ILE A 78 13.87 -22.29 -10.20
N HIS A 79 14.01 -22.49 -11.51
CA HIS A 79 13.16 -21.86 -12.53
C HIS A 79 11.67 -22.16 -12.35
N LYS A 80 11.31 -23.39 -11.96
CA LYS A 80 9.91 -23.77 -11.71
C LYS A 80 9.38 -23.24 -10.39
N SER A 81 10.25 -22.91 -9.44
CA SER A 81 9.88 -22.25 -8.19
C SER A 81 9.69 -20.74 -8.32
N GLN A 82 10.05 -20.14 -9.46
CA GLN A 82 10.01 -18.68 -9.64
C GLN A 82 8.58 -18.16 -9.47
N GLY A 83 8.41 -17.12 -8.63
CA GLY A 83 7.10 -16.56 -8.31
C GLY A 83 6.33 -17.33 -7.24
N MET A 84 6.79 -18.51 -6.83
CA MET A 84 6.18 -19.27 -5.74
C MET A 84 6.61 -18.74 -4.38
N THR A 85 5.80 -19.01 -3.35
CA THR A 85 6.18 -18.83 -1.95
C THR A 85 6.13 -20.19 -1.25
N LEU A 86 7.24 -20.58 -0.64
CA LEU A 86 7.45 -21.87 0.01
C LEU A 86 7.56 -21.69 1.52
N ALA A 87 6.97 -22.61 2.28
CA ALA A 87 7.07 -22.62 3.75
C ALA A 87 8.45 -23.14 4.21
N ALA A 88 8.93 -24.22 3.57
CA ALA A 88 10.24 -24.81 3.83
C ALA A 88 10.80 -25.45 2.55
N ALA A 89 12.12 -25.49 2.41
CA ALA A 89 12.81 -26.10 1.28
C ALA A 89 14.24 -26.52 1.66
N GLU A 90 14.65 -27.69 1.15
CA GLU A 90 16.05 -28.09 1.08
C GLU A 90 16.63 -27.64 -0.27
N ILE A 91 17.69 -26.85 -0.26
CA ILE A 91 18.25 -26.20 -1.45
C ILE A 91 19.73 -26.53 -1.57
N ASN A 92 20.16 -26.95 -2.76
CA ASN A 92 21.57 -27.10 -3.13
C ASN A 92 21.90 -26.17 -4.30
N LEU A 93 22.74 -25.16 -4.04
CA LEU A 93 23.19 -24.17 -5.01
C LEU A 93 24.63 -24.44 -5.48
N SER A 94 25.22 -25.59 -5.17
CA SER A 94 26.62 -25.89 -5.50
C SER A 94 26.88 -25.97 -7.01
N HIS A 95 25.84 -26.25 -7.80
CA HIS A 95 25.89 -26.36 -9.26
C HIS A 95 25.11 -25.25 -9.97
N THR A 96 24.88 -24.12 -9.29
CA THR A 96 24.27 -22.94 -9.91
C THR A 96 25.15 -22.42 -11.06
N PHE A 97 24.53 -22.08 -12.19
CA PHE A 97 25.24 -21.69 -13.42
C PHE A 97 24.84 -20.31 -13.93
N GLU A 98 23.68 -19.77 -13.54
CA GLU A 98 23.27 -18.40 -13.90
C GLU A 98 23.36 -17.44 -12.71
N LYS A 99 23.70 -16.19 -13.03
CA LYS A 99 23.69 -15.09 -12.05
C LYS A 99 22.26 -14.83 -11.58
N GLY A 100 22.08 -14.60 -10.28
CA GLY A 100 20.77 -14.37 -9.66
C GLY A 100 19.95 -15.64 -9.36
N GLN A 101 20.36 -16.84 -9.80
CA GLN A 101 19.64 -18.09 -9.46
C GLN A 101 19.61 -18.34 -7.96
N GLY A 102 20.69 -18.06 -7.23
CA GLY A 102 20.72 -18.20 -5.77
C GLY A 102 19.73 -17.26 -5.08
N TYR A 103 19.66 -16.00 -5.53
CA TYR A 103 18.64 -15.05 -5.06
C TYR A 103 17.22 -15.56 -5.33
N VAL A 104 16.93 -16.05 -6.54
CA VAL A 104 15.60 -16.60 -6.87
C VAL A 104 15.23 -17.73 -5.93
N ALA A 105 16.14 -18.69 -5.71
CA ALA A 105 15.90 -19.85 -4.85
C ALA A 105 15.65 -19.46 -3.39
N LEU A 106 16.53 -18.63 -2.81
CA LEU A 106 16.47 -18.24 -1.41
C LEU A 106 15.25 -17.35 -1.11
N SER A 107 14.90 -16.45 -2.04
CA SER A 107 13.75 -15.55 -1.90
C SER A 107 12.38 -16.24 -1.99
N ARG A 108 12.32 -17.56 -2.26
CA ARG A 108 11.04 -18.29 -2.25
C ARG A 108 10.57 -18.58 -0.84
N LEU A 109 11.47 -18.59 0.15
CA LEU A 109 11.15 -18.90 1.53
C LEU A 109 10.66 -17.65 2.28
N LYS A 110 9.63 -17.82 3.13
CA LYS A 110 9.13 -16.73 3.98
C LYS A 110 10.05 -16.41 5.16
N THR A 111 10.74 -17.42 5.68
CA THR A 111 11.59 -17.31 6.87
C THR A 111 12.85 -18.13 6.70
N LEU A 112 13.91 -17.77 7.43
CA LEU A 112 15.16 -18.51 7.45
C LEU A 112 15.00 -19.89 8.12
N ASP A 113 14.07 -20.05 9.06
CA ASP A 113 13.82 -21.34 9.73
C ASP A 113 13.36 -22.44 8.77
N GLY A 114 12.72 -22.05 7.66
CA GLY A 114 12.31 -22.99 6.61
C GLY A 114 13.43 -23.42 5.67
N LEU A 115 14.62 -22.82 5.76
CA LEU A 115 15.73 -23.06 4.84
C LEU A 115 16.67 -24.15 5.36
N ARG A 116 16.89 -25.17 4.54
CA ARG A 116 18.02 -26.09 4.69
C ARG A 116 18.94 -25.97 3.48
N LEU A 117 20.05 -25.26 3.64
CA LEU A 117 21.02 -25.04 2.57
C LEU A 117 22.13 -26.10 2.62
N LEU A 118 22.24 -26.91 1.57
CA LEU A 118 23.25 -27.98 1.49
C LEU A 118 24.63 -27.45 1.05
N GLY A 119 24.66 -26.35 0.30
CA GLY A 119 25.87 -25.74 -0.22
C GLY A 119 25.56 -24.72 -1.32
N PHE A 120 26.54 -23.89 -1.66
CA PHE A 120 26.46 -22.90 -2.73
C PHE A 120 27.85 -22.64 -3.34
N ASN A 121 27.87 -22.13 -4.58
CA ASN A 121 29.08 -21.64 -5.24
C ASN A 121 29.06 -20.10 -5.35
N GLU A 122 30.16 -19.48 -5.80
CA GLU A 122 30.23 -18.02 -5.96
C GLU A 122 29.20 -17.49 -6.96
N GLN A 123 29.02 -18.18 -8.09
CA GLN A 123 28.05 -17.84 -9.14
C GLN A 123 26.62 -17.66 -8.59
N ALA A 124 26.23 -18.46 -7.59
CA ALA A 124 24.91 -18.37 -6.95
C ALA A 124 24.67 -17.02 -6.25
N LEU A 125 25.74 -16.36 -5.79
CA LEU A 125 25.69 -15.07 -5.10
C LEU A 125 25.95 -13.89 -6.04
N GLU A 126 26.28 -14.15 -7.30
CA GLU A 126 26.53 -13.09 -8.27
C GLU A 126 25.24 -12.50 -8.83
N LEU A 127 25.29 -11.20 -9.13
CA LEU A 127 24.25 -10.46 -9.81
C LEU A 127 24.73 -10.06 -11.21
N ASP A 128 23.79 -9.96 -12.14
CA ASP A 128 24.11 -9.48 -13.48
C ASP A 128 24.54 -8.00 -13.46
N SER A 129 25.63 -7.68 -14.17
CA SER A 129 26.21 -6.34 -14.16
C SER A 129 25.31 -5.29 -14.82
N LEU A 130 24.50 -5.66 -15.80
CA LEU A 130 23.51 -4.79 -16.43
C LEU A 130 22.33 -4.53 -15.49
N ALA A 131 21.90 -5.54 -14.73
CA ALA A 131 20.86 -5.37 -13.72
C ALA A 131 21.30 -4.36 -12.63
N ILE A 132 22.52 -4.48 -12.12
CA ILE A 132 23.08 -3.51 -11.15
C ILE A 132 23.13 -2.10 -11.74
N LYS A 133 23.59 -1.95 -12.99
CA LYS A 133 23.65 -0.65 -13.67
C LYS A 133 22.25 -0.06 -13.91
N ALA A 134 21.28 -0.90 -14.27
CA ALA A 134 19.90 -0.48 -14.47
C ALA A 134 19.28 0.01 -13.14
N ASP A 135 19.44 -0.75 -12.06
CA ASP A 135 18.96 -0.38 -10.72
C ASP A 135 19.55 0.96 -10.25
N ARG A 136 20.88 1.15 -10.37
CA ARG A 136 21.54 2.42 -10.05
C ARG A 136 21.02 3.61 -10.88
N ARG A 137 20.69 3.39 -12.15
CA ARG A 137 20.09 4.44 -13.00
C ARG A 137 18.67 4.75 -12.57
N PHE A 138 17.89 3.71 -12.24
CA PHE A 138 16.53 3.85 -11.75
C PHE A 138 16.47 4.68 -10.46
N ILE A 139 17.31 4.35 -9.47
CA ILE A 139 17.41 5.09 -8.20
C ILE A 139 17.65 6.58 -8.46
N ARG A 140 18.62 6.94 -9.31
CA ARG A 140 18.91 8.34 -9.64
C ARG A 140 17.77 9.01 -10.41
N HIS A 141 17.12 8.29 -11.31
CA HIS A 141 16.00 8.81 -12.08
C HIS A 141 14.80 9.16 -11.19
N CYS A 142 14.56 8.36 -10.15
CA CYS A 142 13.56 8.65 -9.11
C CYS A 142 14.01 9.74 -8.11
N GLY A 143 15.14 10.42 -8.34
CA GLY A 143 15.68 11.44 -7.42
C GLY A 143 16.35 10.87 -6.18
N GLY A 144 16.57 9.55 -6.12
CA GLY A 144 17.28 8.88 -5.04
C GLY A 144 18.81 9.05 -5.12
N THR A 145 19.48 8.79 -4.00
CA THR A 145 20.94 8.86 -3.88
C THR A 145 21.55 7.47 -3.69
N LEU A 146 22.76 7.28 -4.21
CA LEU A 146 23.60 6.09 -3.99
C LEU A 146 24.76 6.39 -3.03
N ASN A 147 24.83 7.61 -2.49
CA ASN A 147 25.88 8.02 -1.58
C ASN A 147 25.55 7.49 -0.17
N GLU A 148 26.36 6.56 0.33
CA GLU A 148 26.16 5.90 1.62
C GLU A 148 26.02 6.90 2.79
N ILE A 149 26.80 7.99 2.77
CA ILE A 149 26.74 9.03 3.82
C ILE A 149 25.40 9.75 3.79
N GLU A 150 24.90 10.04 2.59
CA GLU A 150 23.62 10.71 2.40
C GLU A 150 22.45 9.78 2.76
N ILE A 151 22.55 8.49 2.40
CA ILE A 151 21.58 7.45 2.80
C ILE A 151 21.52 7.36 4.33
N GLU A 152 22.65 7.20 5.02
CA GLU A 152 22.68 7.11 6.48
C GLU A 152 22.12 8.38 7.15
N ARG A 153 22.43 9.56 6.61
CA ARG A 153 21.87 10.83 7.07
C ARG A 153 20.35 10.89 6.87
N ASN A 154 19.86 10.43 5.73
CA ASN A 154 18.44 10.39 5.40
C ASN A 154 17.70 9.36 6.27
N GLU A 155 18.27 8.18 6.50
CA GLU A 155 17.73 7.16 7.43
C GLU A 155 17.62 7.70 8.85
N LYS A 156 18.67 8.35 9.37
CA LYS A 156 18.63 9.00 10.69
C LYS A 156 17.58 10.11 10.75
N LYS A 157 17.43 10.89 9.67
CA LYS A 157 16.40 11.94 9.57
C LYS A 157 14.99 11.33 9.54
N ILE A 158 14.78 10.25 8.79
CA ILE A 158 13.52 9.51 8.70
C ILE A 158 13.20 8.86 10.05
N ALA A 159 14.16 8.19 10.70
CA ALA A 159 13.98 7.58 12.02
C ALA A 159 13.67 8.63 13.10
N ARG A 160 14.35 9.78 13.08
CA ARG A 160 14.06 10.92 13.97
C ARG A 160 12.67 11.52 13.71
N ASN A 161 12.22 11.48 12.46
CA ASN A 161 10.90 11.95 12.04
C ASN A 161 9.84 10.82 12.00
N ALA A 162 10.18 9.58 12.39
CA ALA A 162 9.25 8.44 12.34
C ALA A 162 8.14 8.55 13.40
N GLY A 163 8.32 9.42 14.41
CA GLY A 163 7.26 9.87 15.33
C GLY A 163 6.58 11.19 14.91
N LYS A 164 6.97 11.80 13.79
CA LYS A 164 6.43 13.03 13.20
C LYS A 164 6.30 12.85 11.69
N ALA A 165 5.49 11.89 11.26
CA ALA A 165 5.29 11.65 9.84
C ALA A 165 4.61 12.86 9.17
N ASN A 166 5.35 13.47 8.24
CA ASN A 166 5.00 14.60 7.38
C ASN A 166 3.94 14.25 6.31
N TYR A 167 2.80 13.66 6.70
CA TYR A 167 1.59 13.70 5.84
C TYR A 167 0.96 15.12 5.88
N ALA A 168 1.17 15.83 6.99
CA ALA A 168 0.67 17.18 7.18
C ALA A 168 1.36 18.24 6.31
N SER A 169 2.63 18.09 5.93
CA SER A 169 3.30 19.10 5.09
C SER A 169 2.79 19.06 3.65
N ALA A 170 2.78 17.87 3.03
CA ALA A 170 2.29 17.69 1.67
C ALA A 170 0.82 18.12 1.51
N THR A 171 -0.02 17.82 2.51
CA THR A 171 -1.43 18.23 2.49
C THR A 171 -1.65 19.74 2.69
N LEU A 172 -0.75 20.44 3.40
CA LEU A 172 -0.78 21.89 3.51
C LEU A 172 -0.31 22.56 2.21
N ASP A 173 0.72 22.02 1.58
CA ASP A 173 1.28 22.55 0.32
C ASP A 173 0.26 22.50 -0.82
N GLU A 174 -0.48 21.40 -0.97
CA GLU A 174 -1.61 21.30 -1.94
C GLU A 174 -2.74 22.30 -1.63
N THR A 175 -3.03 22.57 -0.34
CA THR A 175 -4.05 23.56 0.03
C THR A 175 -3.61 24.96 -0.37
N ARG A 176 -2.32 25.26 -0.15
CA ARG A 176 -1.73 26.55 -0.52
C ARG A 176 -1.82 26.76 -2.03
N GLU A 177 -1.39 25.78 -2.82
CA GLU A 177 -1.32 25.92 -4.28
C GLU A 177 -2.69 26.25 -4.89
N LEU A 178 -3.75 25.53 -4.46
CA LEU A 178 -5.10 25.81 -4.93
C LEU A 178 -5.64 27.15 -4.42
N PHE A 179 -5.34 27.52 -3.17
CA PHE A 179 -5.78 28.79 -2.60
C PHE A 179 -5.11 30.00 -3.26
N GLU A 180 -3.79 29.95 -3.48
CA GLU A 180 -3.04 30.95 -4.25
C GLU A 180 -3.46 30.98 -5.72
N GLY A 181 -3.91 29.83 -6.25
CA GLY A 181 -4.57 29.72 -7.56
C GLY A 181 -5.96 30.37 -7.63
N GLY A 182 -6.49 30.89 -6.52
CA GLY A 182 -7.74 31.65 -6.47
C GLY A 182 -9.01 30.81 -6.28
N TYR A 183 -8.89 29.54 -5.92
CA TYR A 183 -10.05 28.69 -5.63
C TYR A 183 -10.69 29.07 -4.28
N GLU A 184 -12.02 29.00 -4.20
CA GLU A 184 -12.72 29.19 -2.93
C GLU A 184 -12.57 27.95 -2.03
N ILE A 185 -12.71 28.14 -0.71
CA ILE A 185 -12.57 27.06 0.29
C ILE A 185 -13.46 25.85 -0.04
N ALA A 186 -14.67 26.08 -0.54
CA ALA A 186 -15.60 25.01 -0.92
C ALA A 186 -15.09 24.20 -2.13
N ASP A 187 -14.54 24.88 -3.14
CA ASP A 187 -14.00 24.24 -4.35
C ASP A 187 -12.72 23.45 -4.03
N ILE A 188 -11.84 24.01 -3.19
CA ILE A 188 -10.65 23.31 -2.70
C ILE A 188 -11.05 22.04 -1.92
N ALA A 189 -12.10 22.13 -1.10
CA ALA A 189 -12.60 20.99 -0.35
C ALA A 189 -13.13 19.89 -1.30
N GLN A 190 -13.89 20.27 -2.33
CA GLN A 190 -14.41 19.34 -3.33
C GLN A 190 -13.30 18.68 -4.15
N GLU A 191 -12.39 19.47 -4.73
CA GLU A 191 -11.29 18.99 -5.58
C GLU A 191 -10.40 18.00 -4.82
N ARG A 192 -10.20 18.22 -3.52
CA ARG A 192 -9.35 17.38 -2.67
C ARG A 192 -10.09 16.27 -1.93
N GLY A 193 -11.41 16.16 -2.07
CA GLY A 193 -12.22 15.20 -1.31
C GLY A 193 -12.14 15.41 0.21
N LEU A 194 -12.00 16.67 0.67
CA LEU A 194 -11.91 17.06 2.07
C LEU A 194 -13.13 17.86 2.51
N THR A 195 -13.22 18.17 3.82
CA THR A 195 -14.26 19.07 4.34
C THR A 195 -13.77 20.52 4.37
N ALA A 196 -14.68 21.49 4.25
CA ALA A 196 -14.35 22.91 4.39
C ALA A 196 -13.67 23.21 5.75
N ALA A 197 -14.11 22.56 6.83
CA ALA A 197 -13.46 22.64 8.14
C ALA A 197 -11.97 22.26 8.10
N THR A 198 -11.61 21.21 7.36
CA THR A 198 -10.21 20.77 7.18
C THR A 198 -9.40 21.83 6.44
N ILE A 199 -9.94 22.40 5.35
CA ILE A 199 -9.28 23.46 4.58
C ILE A 199 -9.08 24.71 5.43
N ILE A 200 -10.07 25.12 6.22
CA ILE A 200 -9.95 26.29 7.13
C ILE A 200 -8.83 26.06 8.15
N ASN A 201 -8.73 24.85 8.72
CA ASN A 201 -7.63 24.52 9.66
C ASN A 201 -6.25 24.54 8.96
N HIS A 202 -6.18 24.11 7.70
CA HIS A 202 -4.95 24.20 6.91
C HIS A 202 -4.55 25.65 6.67
N LEU A 203 -5.49 26.51 6.27
CA LEU A 203 -5.24 27.95 6.08
C LEU A 203 -4.80 28.63 7.39
N ALA A 204 -5.41 28.29 8.52
CA ALA A 204 -5.00 28.79 9.83
C ALA A 204 -3.53 28.45 10.14
N LYS A 205 -3.13 27.21 9.84
CA LYS A 205 -1.76 26.73 10.06
C LYS A 205 -0.77 27.36 9.07
N LEU A 206 -1.14 27.47 7.80
CA LEU A 206 -0.35 28.14 6.76
C LEU A 206 -0.12 29.62 7.06
N HIS A 207 -1.15 30.32 7.54
CA HIS A 207 -1.05 31.72 7.95
C HIS A 207 -0.10 31.87 9.15
N LYS A 208 -0.31 31.08 10.21
CA LYS A 208 0.47 31.17 11.45
C LYS A 208 1.93 30.74 11.29
N GLU A 209 2.19 29.65 10.57
CA GLU A 209 3.51 29.03 10.50
C GLU A 209 4.33 29.52 9.31
N GLN A 210 3.66 29.91 8.22
CA GLN A 210 4.31 30.17 6.93
C GLN A 210 3.94 31.53 6.34
N GLY A 211 3.17 32.35 7.06
CA GLY A 211 2.85 33.73 6.66
C GLY A 211 1.99 33.84 5.41
N LEU A 212 1.22 32.81 5.05
CA LEU A 212 0.30 32.86 3.92
C LEU A 212 -0.72 33.99 4.13
N ASP A 213 -0.92 34.83 3.11
CA ASP A 213 -1.99 35.83 3.15
C ASP A 213 -3.34 35.15 2.94
N ILE A 214 -4.21 35.24 3.95
CA ILE A 214 -5.57 34.68 3.93
C ILE A 214 -6.62 35.78 3.80
N SER A 215 -6.25 37.03 3.50
CA SER A 215 -7.18 38.16 3.37
C SER A 215 -8.33 37.90 2.41
N VAL A 216 -8.08 37.13 1.34
CA VAL A 216 -9.07 36.75 0.31
C VAL A 216 -10.20 35.87 0.89
N ALA A 217 -9.93 35.10 1.95
CA ALA A 217 -10.92 34.25 2.61
C ALA A 217 -11.72 34.97 3.71
N HIS A 218 -11.63 36.30 3.82
CA HIS A 218 -12.25 37.04 4.92
C HIS A 218 -13.80 36.93 4.86
N PRO A 219 -14.49 36.46 5.91
CA PRO A 219 -15.94 36.19 5.87
C PRO A 219 -16.81 37.46 6.00
N GLY A 220 -16.24 38.63 5.76
CA GLY A 220 -16.85 39.95 6.01
C GLY A 220 -16.67 40.50 7.44
N GLU A 221 -16.52 41.82 7.56
CA GLU A 221 -16.27 42.52 8.84
C GLU A 221 -17.42 42.37 9.84
N GLU A 222 -18.66 42.37 9.37
CA GLU A 222 -19.84 42.19 10.24
C GLU A 222 -19.81 40.84 10.96
N VAL A 223 -19.41 39.79 10.25
CA VAL A 223 -19.28 38.42 10.77
C VAL A 223 -18.16 38.35 11.80
N VAL A 224 -16.99 38.88 11.47
CA VAL A 224 -15.82 38.88 12.35
C VAL A 224 -16.10 39.65 13.63
N GLU A 225 -16.71 40.84 13.54
CA GLU A 225 -17.02 41.66 14.71
C GLU A 225 -18.09 41.02 15.61
N GLN A 226 -19.09 40.37 15.02
CA GLN A 226 -20.08 39.63 15.80
C GLN A 226 -19.43 38.47 16.57
N VAL A 227 -18.59 37.67 15.91
CA VAL A 227 -17.86 36.57 16.55
C VAL A 227 -16.90 37.10 17.63
N ARG A 228 -16.17 38.19 17.37
CA ARG A 228 -15.28 38.87 18.33
C ARG A 228 -16.01 39.29 19.61
N LYS A 229 -17.19 39.91 19.48
CA LYS A 229 -18.02 40.32 20.63
C LYS A 229 -18.51 39.13 21.46
N ILE A 230 -18.91 38.05 20.79
CA ILE A 230 -19.35 36.81 21.45
C ILE A 230 -18.17 36.15 22.16
N TYR A 231 -17.02 36.03 21.49
CA TYR A 231 -15.81 35.43 22.03
C TYR A 231 -15.34 36.15 23.30
N LYS A 232 -15.22 37.50 23.27
CA LYS A 232 -14.87 38.30 24.46
C LYS A 232 -15.87 38.13 25.61
N ARG A 233 -17.16 38.03 25.30
CA ARG A 233 -18.23 37.82 26.30
C ARG A 233 -18.12 36.44 26.98
N LEU A 234 -17.84 35.40 26.20
CA LEU A 234 -17.64 34.04 26.72
C LEU A 234 -16.35 33.93 27.54
N MET A 235 -15.25 34.53 27.09
CA MET A 235 -13.99 34.62 27.83
C MET A 235 -14.18 35.28 29.21
N LYS A 236 -15.01 36.34 29.29
CA LYS A 236 -15.27 37.04 30.56
C LYS A 236 -16.14 36.24 31.54
N ARG A 237 -17.03 35.39 31.04
CA ARG A 237 -17.96 34.62 31.88
C ARG A 237 -17.33 33.35 32.48
N GLN A 238 -16.28 32.82 31.87
CA GLN A 238 -15.52 31.63 32.34
C GLN A 238 -16.39 30.45 32.80
N GLN A 239 -17.51 30.22 32.11
CA GLN A 239 -18.37 29.07 32.39
C GLN A 239 -17.70 27.80 31.89
N THR A 240 -17.38 26.87 32.81
CA THR A 240 -16.62 25.64 32.55
C THR A 240 -17.18 24.78 31.40
N GLU A 241 -18.48 24.81 31.15
CA GLU A 241 -19.12 24.08 30.05
C GLU A 241 -18.73 24.58 28.65
N HIS A 242 -18.35 25.85 28.52
CA HIS A 242 -18.04 26.49 27.23
C HIS A 242 -16.58 26.32 26.80
N PHE A 243 -15.72 25.74 27.63
CA PHE A 243 -14.30 25.54 27.36
C PHE A 243 -13.99 24.06 27.14
N SER A 244 -12.99 23.77 26.30
CA SER A 244 -12.34 22.46 26.19
C SER A 244 -11.27 22.29 27.27
N GLU A 245 -10.75 21.06 27.41
CA GLU A 245 -9.74 20.71 28.43
C GLU A 245 -8.43 21.49 28.28
N ASP A 246 -8.15 22.01 27.08
CA ASP A 246 -7.02 22.87 26.74
C ASP A 246 -7.26 24.37 27.01
N GLY A 247 -8.43 24.73 27.54
CA GLY A 247 -8.80 26.12 27.85
C GLY A 247 -9.27 26.95 26.64
N ALA A 248 -9.45 26.34 25.46
CA ALA A 248 -10.04 27.01 24.30
C ALA A 248 -11.58 27.06 24.39
N ILE A 249 -12.21 28.09 23.81
CA ILE A 249 -13.67 28.17 23.73
C ILE A 249 -14.18 27.18 22.67
N LYS A 250 -15.17 26.36 23.04
CA LYS A 250 -15.86 25.46 22.09
C LYS A 250 -16.63 26.28 21.04
N LEU A 251 -16.66 25.80 19.80
CA LEU A 251 -17.37 26.47 18.70
C LEU A 251 -18.88 26.58 18.92
N ARG A 252 -19.50 25.56 19.52
CA ARG A 252 -20.96 25.46 19.70
C ARG A 252 -21.55 26.68 20.46
N PRO A 253 -21.02 27.07 21.64
CA PRO A 253 -21.44 28.30 22.33
C PRO A 253 -21.39 29.56 21.47
N ILE A 254 -20.39 29.69 20.60
CA ILE A 254 -20.25 30.85 19.72
C ILE A 254 -21.35 30.82 18.66
N VAL A 255 -21.51 29.69 17.98
CA VAL A 255 -22.55 29.48 16.95
C VAL A 255 -23.96 29.74 17.51
N GLU A 256 -24.28 29.23 18.70
CA GLU A 256 -25.60 29.41 19.32
C GLU A 256 -25.91 30.86 19.69
N LEU A 257 -24.89 31.72 19.85
CA LEU A 257 -25.03 33.13 20.20
C LEU A 257 -24.96 34.09 18.99
N THR A 258 -24.69 33.57 17.79
CA THR A 258 -24.74 34.37 16.54
C THR A 258 -26.19 34.65 16.13
N ASN A 259 -26.42 35.83 15.54
CA ASN A 259 -27.73 36.25 15.04
C ASN A 259 -27.58 37.09 13.76
N PRO A 260 -28.00 36.61 12.57
CA PRO A 260 -28.60 35.30 12.32
C PRO A 260 -27.63 34.16 12.66
N ARG A 261 -28.17 32.97 12.90
CA ARG A 261 -27.36 31.81 13.30
C ARG A 261 -26.41 31.42 12.16
N MET A 262 -25.11 31.53 12.42
CA MET A 262 -24.04 31.19 11.47
C MET A 262 -23.74 29.69 11.44
N GLY A 263 -23.17 29.23 10.33
CA GLY A 263 -22.63 27.88 10.22
C GLY A 263 -21.32 27.72 11.01
N TYR A 264 -20.96 26.48 11.35
CA TYR A 264 -19.72 26.18 12.07
C TYR A 264 -18.46 26.62 11.31
N ASP A 265 -18.44 26.45 9.98
CA ASP A 265 -17.29 26.82 9.15
C ASP A 265 -17.13 28.34 9.03
N GLN A 266 -18.22 29.08 8.97
CA GLN A 266 -18.21 30.54 8.96
C GLN A 266 -17.66 31.09 10.29
N VAL A 267 -18.07 30.51 11.43
CA VAL A 267 -17.49 30.87 12.74
C VAL A 267 -16.02 30.48 12.82
N ARG A 268 -15.64 29.28 12.36
CA ARG A 268 -14.24 28.81 12.37
C ARG A 268 -13.34 29.73 11.54
N LEU A 269 -13.80 30.18 10.38
CA LEU A 269 -13.08 31.09 9.51
C LEU A 269 -12.97 32.49 10.15
N ALA A 270 -14.06 33.02 10.72
CA ALA A 270 -14.05 34.31 11.42
C ALA A 270 -13.10 34.33 12.63
N LEU A 271 -12.95 33.20 13.33
CA LEU A 271 -12.01 33.05 14.44
C LEU A 271 -10.54 33.23 14.02
N LEU A 272 -10.20 33.08 12.73
CA LEU A 272 -8.83 33.32 12.24
C LEU A 272 -8.46 34.81 12.20
N TYR A 273 -9.46 35.70 12.26
CA TYR A 273 -9.30 37.17 12.16
C TYR A 273 -9.61 37.90 13.48
N ILE A 274 -9.73 37.16 14.59
CA ILE A 274 -9.82 37.74 15.92
C ILE A 274 -8.50 37.52 16.66
N GLU A 275 -7.93 38.60 17.17
CA GLU A 275 -6.80 38.59 18.10
C GLU A 275 -7.26 38.34 19.54
#